data_AF-A0A401PT37-F1
#
_entry.id   AF-A0A401PT37-F1
#
_cell.length_a   1.000
_cell.length_b   1.000
_cell.length_c   1.000
_cell.angle_alpha   90.00
_cell.angle_beta   90.00
_cell.angle_gamma   90.00
#
_symmetry.space_group_name_H-M   'P 1'
#
loop_
_entity.id
_entity.type
_entity.pdbx_description
1 polymer ?
#
loop_
_entity_poly.entity_id
_entity_poly.type
_entity_poly.pdbx_seq_one_letter_code
_entity_poly.pdbx_strand_id
1 'polypeptide(L)'
;SRKHQRSLYWWSWYLTSICAHSQKVSLLRDFVESEFFVIDGDSLMMTYIHEASLDPGQQLHFFYLVESFLFDLTQKKAKYVIAFFTDAECIWNQSCLHLSMRTALIVHLQHNTKVPVHTEFSNCFDPKWKDFLDENHPYFLVISDKAFPTRRRHRATGIFHILMLHTLGHRINVVLASGMTQDILRVYGYHTCSKPSIVSTFQKNKADLKCIHEHLVNLAPKIYDHVFYTGHKEELVKRMQSEINRSYSKLKDLWPKGSDVSSIVCVVTCSAALNVYAYEMTMAQTAAERGEKTENKEDGPDRLAIQEAADICRIYCLHVALLRHLPLSQRALKSDTQWTGPAQNFLVLRRMTEYFLLRHLAVTVWKVDLTYLTDLSDGHLLRTVAKVCTEVPGCAESEHKLGSKIGGEYRHIWETVAKLSPELDVGPTFPVTCTSGIVVPPANKAESGTTVQKTPTIGLIPMTSALAEEFVGDFLGQLQHLDREDPALESLCKLKVFDEAFHWHSRRPLVETQDARVKEMRIIPK
;
A
#
# COMPACT_ATOMS: atom_id res chain seq x y z
N SER A 1 0.70 -26.32 -17.76
CA SER A 1 0.12 -27.60 -18.27
C SER A 1 -0.67 -28.30 -17.15
N ARG A 2 -1.60 -29.22 -17.47
CA ARG A 2 -2.39 -29.97 -16.46
C ARG A 2 -1.53 -30.73 -15.42
N LYS A 3 -0.31 -31.15 -15.80
CA LYS A 3 0.66 -31.81 -14.91
C LYS A 3 1.10 -30.91 -13.75
N HIS A 4 1.53 -29.69 -14.05
CA HIS A 4 2.00 -28.74 -13.03
C HIS A 4 0.88 -28.33 -12.05
N GLN A 5 -0.36 -28.17 -12.54
CA GLN A 5 -1.51 -27.86 -11.67
C GLN A 5 -1.85 -28.99 -10.71
N ARG A 6 -1.85 -30.25 -11.18
CA ARG A 6 -2.06 -31.42 -10.31
C ARG A 6 -0.96 -31.54 -9.26
N SER A 7 0.29 -31.31 -9.66
CA SER A 7 1.42 -31.33 -8.74
C SER A 7 1.31 -30.23 -7.68
N LEU A 8 1.00 -28.98 -8.09
CA LEU A 8 0.80 -27.86 -7.17
C LEU A 8 -0.32 -28.14 -6.15
N TYR A 9 -1.43 -28.73 -6.60
CA TYR A 9 -2.52 -29.12 -5.71
C TYR A 9 -2.08 -30.15 -4.66
N TRP A 10 -1.32 -31.17 -5.09
CA TRP A 10 -0.77 -32.17 -4.19
C TRP A 10 0.19 -31.54 -3.16
N TRP A 11 1.09 -30.65 -3.59
CA TRP A 11 1.99 -29.93 -2.69
C TRP A 11 1.25 -29.02 -1.71
N SER A 12 0.22 -28.32 -2.19
CA SER A 12 -0.65 -27.50 -1.35
C SER A 12 -1.33 -28.35 -0.28
N TRP A 13 -1.88 -29.51 -0.65
CA TRP A 13 -2.51 -30.44 0.29
C TRP A 13 -1.50 -31.02 1.30
N TYR A 14 -0.33 -31.42 0.82
CA TYR A 14 0.76 -31.93 1.66
C TYR A 14 1.19 -30.89 2.70
N LEU A 15 1.42 -29.66 2.26
CA LEU A 15 1.79 -28.55 3.15
C LEU A 15 0.67 -28.21 4.12
N THR A 16 -0.59 -28.20 3.68
CA THR A 16 -1.75 -27.98 4.58
C THR A 16 -1.78 -29.05 5.68
N SER A 17 -1.52 -30.31 5.34
CA SER A 17 -1.46 -31.41 6.30
C SER A 17 -0.30 -31.25 7.29
N ILE A 18 0.85 -30.75 6.85
CA ILE A 18 1.97 -30.39 7.74
C ILE A 18 1.57 -29.24 8.68
N CYS A 19 1.05 -28.15 8.12
CA CYS A 19 0.73 -26.92 8.86
C CYS A 19 -0.48 -27.10 9.80
N ALA A 20 -1.36 -28.07 9.56
CA ALA A 20 -2.44 -28.44 10.48
C ALA A 20 -1.93 -28.86 11.87
N HIS A 21 -0.66 -29.26 11.97
CA HIS A 21 -0.01 -29.63 13.23
C HIS A 21 0.84 -28.49 13.80
N SER A 22 0.71 -27.26 13.28
CA SER A 22 1.42 -26.09 13.81
C SER A 22 0.99 -25.80 15.23
N GLN A 23 1.95 -25.45 16.08
CA GLN A 23 1.67 -25.09 17.47
C GLN A 23 1.81 -23.59 17.64
N LYS A 24 0.87 -22.96 18.35
CA LYS A 24 1.01 -21.56 18.73
C LYS A 24 2.03 -21.47 19.86
N VAL A 25 3.14 -20.78 19.63
CA VAL A 25 4.26 -20.66 20.58
C VAL A 25 4.72 -19.21 20.70
N SER A 26 5.42 -18.88 21.79
CA SER A 26 6.20 -17.63 21.88
C SER A 26 7.43 -17.76 20.98
N LEU A 27 7.56 -16.86 20.00
CA LEU A 27 8.62 -16.87 19.01
C LEU A 27 9.92 -16.28 19.55
N LEU A 28 9.80 -15.30 20.45
CA LEU A 28 10.92 -14.73 21.17
C LEU A 28 10.96 -15.40 22.55
N ARG A 29 12.12 -15.94 22.94
CA ARG A 29 12.36 -16.48 24.29
C ARG A 29 12.60 -15.33 25.26
N ASP A 30 12.33 -15.56 26.54
CA ASP A 30 12.49 -14.55 27.59
C ASP A 30 13.96 -14.05 27.64
N PHE A 31 14.16 -12.74 27.36
CA PHE A 31 15.30 -11.83 27.56
C PHE A 31 16.77 -12.27 27.33
N VAL A 32 17.09 -13.55 27.14
CA VAL A 32 18.48 -14.05 27.19
C VAL A 32 19.03 -14.36 25.81
N GLU A 33 18.24 -14.81 24.83
CA GLU A 33 18.70 -15.04 23.46
C GLU A 33 17.56 -14.79 22.45
N SER A 34 17.59 -13.64 21.75
CA SER A 34 16.78 -13.49 20.54
C SER A 34 17.43 -14.29 19.42
N GLU A 35 16.86 -15.47 19.14
CA GLU A 35 17.22 -16.31 17.99
C GLU A 35 17.02 -15.48 16.70
N PHE A 36 17.99 -15.53 15.80
CA PHE A 36 17.92 -14.84 14.52
C PHE A 36 16.85 -15.47 13.62
N PHE A 37 16.03 -14.66 12.95
CA PHE A 37 15.02 -15.14 12.01
C PHE A 37 14.90 -14.24 10.78
N VAL A 38 14.24 -14.75 9.74
CA VAL A 38 14.00 -13.99 8.50
C VAL A 38 12.51 -13.79 8.31
N ILE A 39 12.12 -12.59 7.87
CA ILE A 39 10.76 -12.28 7.43
C ILE A 39 10.75 -12.25 5.90
N ASP A 40 9.89 -13.05 5.27
CA ASP A 40 9.62 -12.90 3.83
C ASP A 40 8.86 -11.60 3.59
N GLY A 41 9.45 -10.67 2.82
CA GLY A 41 8.93 -9.33 2.62
C GLY A 41 7.60 -9.30 1.87
N ASP A 42 7.40 -10.22 0.93
CA ASP A 42 6.14 -10.36 0.21
C ASP A 42 5.04 -10.94 1.11
N SER A 43 5.38 -11.78 2.08
CA SER A 43 4.49 -12.25 3.15
C SER A 43 4.13 -11.15 4.14
N LEU A 44 5.09 -10.29 4.50
CA LEU A 44 4.85 -9.11 5.33
C LEU A 44 3.85 -8.17 4.65
N MET A 45 4.07 -7.87 3.36
CA MET A 45 3.14 -7.07 2.56
C MET A 45 1.76 -7.74 2.46
N MET A 46 1.69 -9.05 2.22
CA MET A 46 0.43 -9.81 2.16
C MET A 46 -0.40 -9.72 3.44
N THR A 47 0.28 -9.63 4.58
CA THR A 47 -0.37 -9.53 5.90
C THR A 47 -1.16 -8.22 6.01
N TYR A 48 -0.58 -7.11 5.55
CA TYR A 48 -1.15 -5.77 5.78
C TYR A 48 -2.00 -5.22 4.63
N ILE A 49 -1.88 -5.75 3.42
CA ILE A 49 -2.57 -5.21 2.25
C ILE A 49 -4.09 -5.44 2.23
N HIS A 50 -4.57 -6.33 3.09
CA HIS A 50 -5.98 -6.64 3.30
C HIS A 50 -6.41 -6.45 4.76
N GLU A 51 -5.64 -5.67 5.53
CA GLU A 51 -6.07 -5.32 6.88
C GLU A 51 -7.40 -4.57 6.83
N ALA A 52 -8.29 -4.91 7.76
CA ALA A 52 -9.65 -4.38 7.75
C ALA A 52 -9.70 -2.85 7.95
N SER A 53 -8.64 -2.28 8.52
CA SER A 53 -8.48 -0.84 8.73
C SER A 53 -7.93 -0.09 7.51
N LEU A 54 -7.49 -0.79 6.46
CA LEU A 54 -6.85 -0.21 5.29
C LEU A 54 -7.83 -0.05 4.13
N ASP A 55 -8.23 1.19 3.85
CA ASP A 55 -9.00 1.48 2.65
C ASP A 55 -8.08 1.54 1.41
N PRO A 56 -8.54 1.05 0.23
CA PRO A 56 -7.72 1.07 -0.99
C PRO A 56 -7.22 2.48 -1.35
N GLY A 57 -5.89 2.61 -1.44
CA GLY A 57 -5.23 3.86 -1.81
C GLY A 57 -4.77 4.73 -0.64
N GLN A 58 -4.87 4.26 0.61
CA GLN A 58 -4.24 4.90 1.77
C GLN A 58 -2.81 4.38 1.99
N GLN A 59 -1.85 4.86 1.18
CA GLN A 59 -0.47 4.35 1.25
C GLN A 59 0.15 4.56 2.63
N LEU A 60 0.02 5.76 3.21
CA LEU A 60 0.61 6.07 4.51
C LEU A 60 0.14 5.13 5.62
N HIS A 61 -1.15 4.76 5.63
CA HIS A 61 -1.68 3.83 6.63
C HIS A 61 -1.09 2.41 6.48
N PHE A 62 -0.90 1.94 5.25
CA PHE A 62 -0.22 0.67 5.00
C PHE A 62 1.20 0.67 5.57
N PHE A 63 1.98 1.74 5.33
CA PHE A 63 3.33 1.85 5.89
C PHE A 63 3.33 1.94 7.41
N TYR A 64 2.41 2.71 7.99
CA TYR A 64 2.23 2.78 9.44
C TYR A 64 2.00 1.39 10.06
N LEU A 65 1.17 0.55 9.46
CA LEU A 65 0.92 -0.81 9.94
C LEU A 65 2.18 -1.68 9.91
N VAL A 66 2.93 -1.64 8.80
CA VAL A 66 4.19 -2.37 8.66
C VAL A 66 5.24 -1.86 9.66
N GLU A 67 5.44 -0.55 9.75
CA GLU A 67 6.40 0.06 10.67
C GLU A 67 6.05 -0.23 12.13
N SER A 68 4.78 -0.13 12.51
CA SER A 68 4.33 -0.43 13.88
C SER A 68 4.68 -1.86 14.30
N PHE A 69 4.47 -2.82 13.39
CA PHE A 69 4.83 -4.21 13.62
C PHE A 69 6.34 -4.43 13.76
N LEU A 70 7.13 -3.85 12.84
CA LEU A 70 8.60 -3.97 12.88
C LEU A 70 9.20 -3.23 14.08
N PHE A 71 8.63 -2.09 14.46
CA PHE A 71 9.01 -1.34 15.63
C PHE A 71 8.80 -2.17 16.90
N ASP A 72 7.65 -2.83 17.02
CA ASP A 72 7.36 -3.71 18.16
C ASP A 72 8.36 -4.87 18.28
N LEU A 73 8.70 -5.52 17.16
CA LEU A 73 9.75 -6.55 17.13
C LEU A 73 11.11 -5.99 17.59
N THR A 74 11.46 -4.79 17.12
CA THR A 74 12.71 -4.12 17.47
C THR A 74 12.77 -3.74 18.95
N GLN A 75 11.66 -3.23 19.52
CA GLN A 75 11.57 -2.92 20.96
C GLN A 75 11.75 -4.17 21.82
N LYS A 76 11.27 -5.31 21.34
CA LYS A 76 11.47 -6.63 21.96
C LYS A 76 12.85 -7.24 21.67
N LYS A 77 13.78 -6.46 21.11
CA LYS A 77 15.17 -6.86 20.79
C LYS A 77 15.26 -8.09 19.87
N ALA A 78 14.24 -8.29 19.02
CA ALA A 78 14.25 -9.34 18.01
C ALA A 78 15.43 -9.11 17.03
N LYS A 79 16.12 -10.19 16.66
CA LYS A 79 17.15 -10.17 15.62
C LYS A 79 16.56 -10.71 14.34
N TYR A 80 16.33 -9.85 13.37
CA TYR A 80 15.74 -10.26 12.10
C TYR A 80 16.26 -9.47 10.92
N VAL A 81 16.12 -10.07 9.74
CA VAL A 81 16.21 -9.37 8.45
C VAL A 81 14.94 -9.60 7.65
N ILE A 82 14.71 -8.76 6.65
CA ILE A 82 13.63 -8.93 5.68
C ILE A 82 14.24 -9.30 4.33
N ALA A 83 13.74 -10.36 3.69
CA ALA A 83 14.19 -10.78 2.36
C ALA A 83 13.04 -10.63 1.34
N PHE A 84 13.32 -9.98 0.21
CA PHE A 84 12.42 -9.90 -0.94
C PHE A 84 13.04 -10.67 -2.12
N PHE A 85 12.27 -11.60 -2.68
CA PHE A 85 12.71 -12.35 -3.87
C PHE A 85 12.26 -11.63 -5.14
N THR A 86 13.11 -11.58 -6.16
CA THR A 86 12.73 -10.95 -7.45
C THR A 86 11.53 -11.65 -8.09
N ASP A 87 11.48 -12.98 -8.06
CA ASP A 87 10.39 -13.77 -8.65
C ASP A 87 9.05 -13.58 -7.92
N ALA A 88 9.07 -13.24 -6.64
CA ALA A 88 7.85 -13.02 -5.86
C ALA A 88 7.08 -11.77 -6.33
N GLU A 89 7.72 -10.88 -7.10
CA GLU A 89 7.05 -9.76 -7.77
C GLU A 89 5.85 -10.21 -8.62
N CYS A 90 5.93 -11.42 -9.20
CA CYS A 90 4.89 -11.99 -10.05
C CYS A 90 3.53 -12.18 -9.34
N ILE A 91 3.53 -12.20 -8.01
CA ILE A 91 2.31 -12.24 -7.16
C ILE A 91 1.47 -10.98 -7.39
N TRP A 92 2.11 -9.85 -7.68
CA TRP A 92 1.50 -8.52 -7.72
C TRP A 92 1.23 -7.98 -9.13
N ASN A 93 1.66 -8.70 -10.18
CA ASN A 93 1.58 -8.26 -11.59
C ASN A 93 0.19 -7.82 -12.08
N GLN A 94 -0.88 -8.19 -11.39
CA GLN A 94 -2.24 -7.78 -11.75
C GLN A 94 -2.64 -6.39 -11.24
N SER A 95 -1.78 -5.74 -10.45
CA SER A 95 -2.08 -4.42 -9.91
C SER A 95 -0.84 -3.52 -9.86
N CYS A 96 -0.84 -2.47 -10.69
CA CYS A 96 0.21 -1.45 -10.67
C CYS A 96 0.32 -0.76 -9.30
N LEU A 97 -0.79 -0.62 -8.56
CA LEU A 97 -0.76 -0.11 -7.19
C LEU A 97 0.08 -1.01 -6.28
N HIS A 98 -0.15 -2.33 -6.32
CA HIS A 98 0.55 -3.26 -5.44
C HIS A 98 2.03 -3.35 -5.81
N LEU A 99 2.36 -3.37 -7.11
CA LEU A 99 3.76 -3.32 -7.54
C LEU A 99 4.47 -2.03 -7.12
N SER A 100 3.81 -0.87 -7.28
CA SER A 100 4.34 0.40 -6.78
C SER A 100 4.56 0.35 -5.26
N MET A 101 3.57 -0.12 -4.49
CA MET A 101 3.68 -0.27 -3.04
C MET A 101 4.80 -1.22 -2.62
N ARG A 102 4.99 -2.35 -3.31
CA ARG A 102 6.08 -3.29 -3.05
C ARG A 102 7.44 -2.61 -3.24
N THR A 103 7.64 -1.92 -4.37
CA THR A 103 8.88 -1.20 -4.65
C THR A 103 9.11 -0.08 -3.64
N ALA A 104 8.08 0.71 -3.32
CA ALA A 104 8.14 1.75 -2.31
C ALA A 104 8.48 1.17 -0.92
N LEU A 105 7.92 0.01 -0.56
CA LEU A 105 8.22 -0.67 0.71
C LEU A 105 9.69 -1.07 0.80
N ILE A 106 10.24 -1.67 -0.25
CA ILE A 106 11.66 -2.04 -0.31
C ILE A 106 12.54 -0.81 -0.11
N VAL A 107 12.31 0.24 -0.90
CA VAL A 107 13.12 1.48 -0.86
C VAL A 107 12.97 2.17 0.50
N HIS A 108 11.75 2.24 1.05
CA HIS A 108 11.50 2.82 2.36
C HIS A 108 12.26 2.07 3.46
N LEU A 109 12.16 0.75 3.51
CA LEU A 109 12.84 -0.06 4.53
C LEU A 109 14.36 0.11 4.43
N GLN A 110 14.92 0.14 3.22
CA GLN A 110 16.36 0.30 2.97
C GLN A 110 16.91 1.68 3.34
N HIS A 111 16.14 2.75 3.11
CA HIS A 111 16.67 4.11 3.21
C HIS A 111 16.16 4.91 4.42
N ASN A 112 14.95 4.62 4.89
CA ASN A 112 14.30 5.40 5.95
C ASN A 112 14.24 4.65 7.29
N THR A 113 14.61 3.37 7.31
CA THR A 113 14.63 2.56 8.52
C THR A 113 16.01 1.95 8.77
N LYS A 114 16.20 1.36 9.95
CA LYS A 114 17.41 0.61 10.30
C LYS A 114 17.26 -0.90 10.08
N VAL A 115 16.16 -1.33 9.46
CA VAL A 115 15.85 -2.75 9.27
C VAL A 115 16.76 -3.30 8.16
N PRO A 116 17.49 -4.41 8.38
CA PRO A 116 18.28 -5.02 7.32
C PRO A 116 17.37 -5.65 6.26
N VAL A 117 17.58 -5.30 4.99
CA VAL A 117 16.78 -5.77 3.85
C VAL A 117 17.68 -6.39 2.78
N HIS A 118 17.34 -7.61 2.36
CA HIS A 118 17.99 -8.33 1.27
C HIS A 118 17.08 -8.40 0.03
N THR A 119 17.62 -8.09 -1.15
CA THR A 119 16.90 -8.05 -2.44
C THR A 119 17.68 -8.71 -3.57
N GLU A 120 18.85 -9.28 -3.29
CA GLU A 120 19.79 -9.86 -4.24
C GLU A 120 19.42 -11.27 -4.71
N PHE A 121 18.38 -11.85 -4.12
CA PHE A 121 17.92 -13.20 -4.41
C PHE A 121 16.84 -13.21 -5.50
N SER A 122 17.00 -14.10 -6.48
CA SER A 122 15.96 -14.33 -7.48
C SER A 122 14.75 -15.06 -6.89
N ASN A 123 14.99 -16.20 -6.23
CA ASN A 123 13.98 -17.03 -5.56
C ASN A 123 14.63 -17.95 -4.51
N CYS A 124 13.82 -18.79 -3.86
CA CYS A 124 14.31 -19.72 -2.84
C CYS A 124 15.29 -20.79 -3.36
N PHE A 125 15.39 -21.04 -4.67
CA PHE A 125 16.37 -21.96 -5.27
C PHE A 125 17.64 -21.26 -5.77
N ASP A 126 17.78 -19.96 -5.53
CA ASP A 126 18.99 -19.19 -5.85
C ASP A 126 20.18 -19.70 -5.02
N PRO A 127 21.35 -19.99 -5.63
CA PRO A 127 22.55 -20.33 -4.88
C PRO A 127 22.92 -19.30 -3.80
N LYS A 128 22.75 -18.00 -4.08
CA LYS A 128 23.04 -16.94 -3.09
C LYS A 128 22.13 -17.03 -1.86
N TRP A 129 20.88 -17.44 -2.06
CA TRP A 129 19.95 -17.65 -0.96
C TRP A 129 20.38 -18.86 -0.11
N LYS A 130 20.84 -19.93 -0.75
CA LYS A 130 21.42 -21.08 -0.04
C LYS A 130 22.63 -20.66 0.78
N ASP A 131 23.57 -19.91 0.19
CA ASP A 131 24.77 -19.44 0.88
C ASP A 131 24.38 -18.57 2.09
N PHE A 132 23.43 -17.65 1.91
CA PHE A 132 22.88 -16.84 3.01
C PHE A 132 22.29 -17.70 4.15
N LEU A 133 21.52 -18.74 3.84
CA LEU A 133 20.95 -19.64 4.86
C LEU A 133 22.03 -20.46 5.59
N ASP A 134 23.04 -20.92 4.85
CA ASP A 134 24.14 -21.73 5.37
C ASP A 134 25.09 -20.87 6.23
N GLU A 135 25.22 -19.57 5.97
CA GLU A 135 26.04 -18.64 6.76
C GLU A 135 25.32 -18.12 8.02
N ASN A 136 24.03 -17.80 7.90
CA ASN A 136 23.30 -17.07 8.95
C ASN A 136 22.46 -17.96 9.87
N HIS A 137 22.16 -19.21 9.45
CA HIS A 137 21.41 -20.19 10.23
C HIS A 137 20.13 -19.64 10.92
N PRO A 138 19.17 -19.09 10.16
CA PRO A 138 17.95 -18.57 10.76
C PRO A 138 17.16 -19.68 11.46
N TYR A 139 16.64 -19.38 12.65
CA TYR A 139 15.89 -20.33 13.46
C TYR A 139 14.51 -20.65 12.84
N PHE A 140 13.85 -19.62 12.30
CA PHE A 140 12.66 -19.78 11.47
C PHE A 140 12.58 -18.70 10.40
N LEU A 141 11.70 -18.94 9.42
CA LEU A 141 11.20 -17.92 8.50
C LEU A 141 9.74 -17.60 8.78
N VAL A 142 9.37 -16.32 8.73
CA VAL A 142 7.97 -15.87 8.73
C VAL A 142 7.46 -15.84 7.28
N ILE A 143 6.46 -16.66 6.97
CA ILE A 143 5.91 -16.81 5.61
C ILE A 143 4.38 -16.81 5.66
N SER A 144 3.75 -16.19 4.66
CA SER A 144 2.30 -16.09 4.51
C SER A 144 1.70 -17.43 4.10
N ASP A 145 0.77 -17.91 4.90
CA ASP A 145 -0.18 -18.99 4.59
C ASP A 145 -1.44 -18.47 3.86
N LYS A 146 -1.55 -17.14 3.71
CA LYS A 146 -2.56 -16.46 2.90
C LYS A 146 -2.03 -16.18 1.49
N ALA A 147 -2.95 -15.95 0.58
CA ALA A 147 -2.63 -15.66 -0.81
C ALA A 147 -3.35 -14.41 -1.32
N PHE A 148 -2.71 -13.75 -2.28
CA PHE A 148 -3.28 -12.58 -2.92
C PHE A 148 -4.60 -12.94 -3.64
N PRO A 149 -5.72 -12.26 -3.33
CA PRO A 149 -7.04 -12.55 -3.88
C PRO A 149 -7.10 -12.10 -5.34
N THR A 150 -6.57 -12.91 -6.23
CA THR A 150 -6.67 -12.74 -7.67
C THR A 150 -7.63 -13.77 -8.27
N ARG A 151 -8.09 -13.54 -9.51
CA ARG A 151 -8.78 -14.58 -10.31
C ARG A 151 -7.94 -15.87 -10.46
N ARG A 152 -6.65 -15.83 -10.13
CA ARG A 152 -5.70 -16.96 -10.20
C ARG A 152 -4.98 -17.19 -8.86
N ARG A 153 -5.75 -17.28 -7.76
CA ARG A 153 -5.28 -17.51 -6.37
C ARG A 153 -4.15 -18.54 -6.24
N HIS A 154 -4.21 -19.62 -7.03
CA HIS A 154 -3.22 -20.69 -7.01
C HIS A 154 -1.76 -20.25 -7.20
N ARG A 155 -1.49 -19.11 -7.85
CA ARG A 155 -0.11 -18.65 -8.07
C ARG A 155 0.54 -18.10 -6.81
N ALA A 156 -0.10 -17.11 -6.18
CA ALA A 156 0.41 -16.50 -4.96
C ALA A 156 0.54 -17.55 -3.85
N THR A 157 -0.49 -18.38 -3.68
CA THR A 157 -0.45 -19.56 -2.80
C THR A 157 0.73 -20.48 -3.16
N GLY A 158 0.92 -20.77 -4.44
CA GLY A 158 1.98 -21.64 -4.93
C GLY A 158 3.39 -21.16 -4.60
N ILE A 159 3.67 -19.86 -4.79
CA ILE A 159 4.98 -19.27 -4.49
C ILE A 159 5.29 -19.37 -2.99
N PHE A 160 4.36 -18.97 -2.12
CA PHE A 160 4.56 -19.10 -0.67
C PHE A 160 4.70 -20.56 -0.23
N HIS A 161 3.87 -21.46 -0.77
CA HIS A 161 3.96 -22.89 -0.45
C HIS A 161 5.31 -23.50 -0.85
N ILE A 162 5.84 -23.14 -2.01
CA ILE A 162 7.17 -23.58 -2.44
C ILE A 162 8.24 -23.04 -1.50
N LEU A 163 8.16 -21.76 -1.10
CA LEU A 163 9.10 -21.17 -0.13
C LEU A 163 9.03 -21.89 1.24
N MET A 164 7.83 -22.22 1.73
CA MET A 164 7.65 -22.98 2.99
C MET A 164 8.25 -24.38 2.89
N LEU A 165 7.96 -25.12 1.81
CA LEU A 165 8.52 -26.46 1.57
C LEU A 165 10.04 -26.42 1.44
N HIS A 166 10.57 -25.40 0.75
CA HIS A 166 12.01 -25.18 0.63
C HIS A 166 12.65 -24.96 1.99
N THR A 167 12.07 -24.08 2.80
CA THR A 167 12.56 -23.73 4.15
C THR A 167 12.58 -24.95 5.05
N LEU A 168 11.45 -25.67 5.15
CA LEU A 168 11.36 -26.91 5.92
C LEU A 168 12.33 -27.97 5.39
N GLY A 169 12.50 -28.05 4.08
CA GLY A 169 13.45 -28.94 3.41
C GLY A 169 14.92 -28.68 3.75
N HIS A 170 15.26 -27.45 4.15
CA HIS A 170 16.58 -27.03 4.61
C HIS A 170 16.72 -27.03 6.13
N ARG A 171 15.84 -27.76 6.83
CA ARG A 171 15.87 -27.93 8.30
C ARG A 171 15.62 -26.64 9.08
N ILE A 172 15.00 -25.64 8.44
CA ILE A 172 14.62 -24.39 9.07
C ILE A 172 13.11 -24.44 9.36
N ASN A 173 12.69 -23.90 10.50
CA ASN A 173 11.29 -23.88 10.87
C ASN A 173 10.52 -22.77 10.13
N VAL A 174 9.20 -22.89 10.09
CA VAL A 174 8.34 -21.87 9.47
C VAL A 174 7.36 -21.34 10.52
N VAL A 175 7.18 -20.03 10.53
CA VAL A 175 6.15 -19.34 11.28
C VAL A 175 5.12 -18.79 10.29
N LEU A 176 3.84 -19.09 10.51
CA LEU A 176 2.76 -18.60 9.66
C LEU A 176 2.46 -17.14 9.98
N ALA A 177 2.60 -16.25 9.00
CA ALA A 177 2.44 -14.81 9.18
C ALA A 177 1.03 -14.43 9.66
N SER A 178 -0.01 -15.10 9.16
CA SER A 178 -1.40 -14.70 9.44
C SER A 178 -1.86 -14.90 10.89
N GLY A 179 -1.16 -15.73 11.66
CA GLY A 179 -1.47 -15.98 13.07
C GLY A 179 -0.48 -15.37 14.04
N MET A 180 0.37 -14.46 13.56
CA MET A 180 1.24 -13.70 14.44
C MET A 180 0.41 -12.73 15.29
N THR A 181 0.67 -12.75 16.60
CA THR A 181 0.01 -11.86 17.57
C THR A 181 1.05 -11.39 18.57
N GLN A 182 0.92 -10.16 19.04
CA GLN A 182 1.88 -9.54 19.96
C GLN A 182 1.15 -9.09 21.22
N ASP A 183 1.78 -9.28 22.37
CA ASP A 183 1.43 -8.56 23.60
C ASP A 183 2.60 -7.65 24.01
N ILE A 184 2.54 -7.05 25.21
CA ILE A 184 3.57 -6.11 25.69
C ILE A 184 4.95 -6.77 25.74
N LEU A 185 5.04 -8.07 26.05
CA LEU A 185 6.29 -8.77 26.33
C LEU A 185 6.67 -9.77 25.24
N ARG A 186 5.70 -10.37 24.55
CA ARG A 186 5.89 -11.56 23.72
C ARG A 186 5.31 -11.40 22.33
N VAL A 187 5.91 -12.16 21.41
CA VAL A 187 5.43 -12.34 20.04
C VAL A 187 5.06 -13.80 19.92
N TYR A 188 3.82 -14.08 19.53
CA TYR A 188 3.33 -15.43 19.31
C TYR A 188 3.11 -15.68 17.82
N GLY A 189 3.27 -16.92 17.39
CA GLY A 189 2.94 -17.35 16.04
C GLY A 189 2.72 -18.85 15.96
N TYR A 190 2.09 -19.30 14.88
CA TYR A 190 1.96 -20.74 14.60
C TYR A 190 3.26 -21.24 14.00
N HIS A 191 3.94 -22.10 14.74
CA HIS A 191 5.24 -22.63 14.41
C HIS A 191 5.12 -24.04 13.85
N THR A 192 5.66 -24.25 12.65
CA THR A 192 5.80 -25.54 11.97
C THR A 192 7.26 -25.96 12.01
N CYS A 193 7.55 -27.05 12.72
CA CYS A 193 8.91 -27.58 12.80
C CYS A 193 9.28 -28.36 11.54
N SER A 194 10.54 -28.21 11.09
CA SER A 194 11.10 -29.15 10.11
C SER A 194 11.26 -30.55 10.71
N LYS A 195 10.94 -31.58 9.93
CA LYS A 195 11.06 -33.00 10.32
C LYS A 195 11.87 -33.78 9.29
N PRO A 196 12.59 -34.84 9.67
CA PRO A 196 13.36 -35.67 8.73
C PRO A 196 12.54 -36.19 7.54
N SER A 197 11.26 -36.51 7.76
CA SER A 197 10.35 -36.93 6.71
C SER A 197 10.11 -35.83 5.67
N ILE A 198 9.86 -34.59 6.11
CA ILE A 198 9.65 -33.42 5.24
C ILE A 198 10.93 -33.13 4.44
N VAL A 199 12.09 -33.15 5.11
CA VAL A 199 13.40 -32.99 4.48
C VAL A 199 13.60 -34.02 3.37
N SER A 200 13.37 -35.30 3.67
CA SER A 200 13.53 -36.38 2.68
C SER A 200 12.59 -36.22 1.49
N THR A 201 11.34 -35.81 1.73
CA THR A 201 10.33 -35.58 0.68
C THR A 201 10.73 -34.39 -0.19
N PHE A 202 11.18 -33.29 0.41
CA PHE A 202 11.67 -32.13 -0.34
C PHE A 202 12.88 -32.48 -1.21
N GLN A 203 13.90 -33.16 -0.65
CA GLN A 203 15.10 -33.51 -1.41
C GLN A 203 14.79 -34.41 -2.62
N LYS A 204 13.87 -35.37 -2.47
CA LYS A 204 13.42 -36.24 -3.58
C LYS A 204 12.73 -35.46 -4.71
N ASN A 205 12.09 -34.34 -4.40
CA ASN A 205 11.25 -33.59 -5.35
C ASN A 205 11.78 -32.17 -5.63
N LYS A 206 13.00 -31.85 -5.23
CA LYS A 206 13.58 -30.49 -5.33
C LYS A 206 13.56 -29.97 -6.77
N ALA A 207 13.93 -30.82 -7.73
CA ALA A 207 13.92 -30.47 -9.16
C ALA A 207 12.51 -30.18 -9.69
N ASP A 208 11.51 -30.97 -9.28
CA ASP A 208 10.12 -30.77 -9.66
C ASP A 208 9.56 -29.48 -9.08
N LEU A 209 9.83 -29.18 -7.81
CA LEU A 209 9.42 -27.93 -7.17
C LEU A 209 10.05 -26.71 -7.83
N LYS A 210 11.34 -26.79 -8.21
CA LYS A 210 12.01 -25.74 -8.98
C LYS A 210 11.34 -25.53 -10.35
N CYS A 211 11.03 -26.61 -11.06
CA CYS A 211 10.33 -26.52 -12.36
C CYS A 211 8.92 -25.91 -12.21
N ILE A 212 8.20 -26.26 -11.15
CA ILE A 212 6.89 -25.68 -10.85
C ILE A 212 7.01 -24.18 -10.55
N HIS A 213 8.00 -23.77 -9.75
CA HIS A 213 8.28 -22.37 -9.45
C HIS A 213 8.51 -21.57 -10.75
N GLU A 214 9.44 -22.02 -11.59
CA GLU A 214 9.71 -21.41 -12.90
C GLU A 214 8.44 -21.33 -13.77
N HIS A 215 7.61 -22.38 -13.76
CA HIS A 215 6.34 -22.38 -14.48
C HIS A 215 5.34 -21.36 -13.93
N LEU A 216 5.27 -21.16 -12.60
CA LEU A 216 4.38 -20.18 -11.98
C LEU A 216 4.78 -18.75 -12.36
N VAL A 217 6.08 -18.44 -12.31
CA VAL A 217 6.63 -17.13 -12.68
C VAL A 217 6.38 -16.86 -14.16
N ASN A 218 6.71 -17.81 -15.04
CA ASN A 218 6.52 -17.66 -16.49
C ASN A 218 5.04 -17.54 -16.92
N LEU A 219 4.11 -18.09 -16.13
CA LEU A 219 2.67 -17.95 -16.39
C LEU A 219 2.09 -16.63 -15.85
N ALA A 220 2.82 -15.90 -15.00
CA ALA A 220 2.33 -14.64 -14.44
C ALA A 220 1.94 -13.66 -15.56
N PRO A 221 0.83 -12.91 -15.40
CA PRO A 221 0.46 -11.96 -16.44
C PRO A 221 1.54 -10.89 -16.51
N LYS A 222 1.75 -10.31 -17.69
CA LYS A 222 2.60 -9.13 -17.80
C LYS A 222 1.81 -7.95 -17.25
N ILE A 223 2.43 -7.10 -16.42
CA ILE A 223 1.76 -5.95 -15.78
C ILE A 223 1.04 -5.05 -16.79
N TYR A 224 1.64 -4.84 -17.96
CA TYR A 224 1.11 -4.00 -19.03
C TYR A 224 -0.12 -4.59 -19.73
N ASP A 225 -0.43 -5.88 -19.54
CA ASP A 225 -1.58 -6.48 -20.21
C ASP A 225 -2.91 -5.84 -19.82
N HIS A 226 -2.94 -5.21 -18.65
CA HIS A 226 -4.09 -4.52 -18.07
C HIS A 226 -4.01 -2.99 -18.17
N VAL A 227 -2.95 -2.45 -18.81
CA VAL A 227 -2.65 -1.01 -18.85
C VAL A 227 -2.89 -0.46 -20.26
N PHE A 228 -2.44 -1.19 -21.28
CA PHE A 228 -2.54 -0.77 -22.68
C PHE A 228 -3.66 -1.53 -23.40
N TYR A 229 -4.37 -0.82 -24.28
CA TYR A 229 -5.49 -1.36 -25.05
C TYR A 229 -5.07 -1.87 -26.43
N THR A 230 -3.91 -1.43 -26.91
CA THR A 230 -3.39 -1.79 -28.23
C THR A 230 -2.58 -3.08 -28.21
N GLY A 231 -2.40 -3.71 -29.38
CA GLY A 231 -1.55 -4.91 -29.55
C GLY A 231 -0.06 -4.65 -29.36
N HIS A 232 0.41 -3.40 -29.47
CA HIS A 232 1.83 -3.02 -29.43
C HIS A 232 2.37 -2.79 -28.01
N LYS A 233 1.92 -3.59 -27.04
CA LYS A 233 2.19 -3.35 -25.61
C LYS A 233 3.67 -3.30 -25.25
N GLU A 234 4.50 -4.14 -25.86
CA GLU A 234 5.94 -4.17 -25.57
C GLU A 234 6.67 -2.91 -26.04
N GLU A 235 6.24 -2.34 -27.16
CA GLU A 235 6.74 -1.05 -27.64
C GLU A 235 6.32 0.07 -26.70
N LEU A 236 5.06 0.08 -26.24
CA LEU A 236 4.56 1.08 -25.30
C LEU A 236 5.28 1.03 -23.94
N VAL A 237 5.66 -0.16 -23.45
CA VAL A 237 6.50 -0.29 -22.24
C VAL A 237 7.89 0.29 -22.46
N LYS A 238 8.53 0.00 -23.60
CA LYS A 238 9.85 0.57 -23.94
C LYS A 238 9.75 2.10 -24.06
N ARG A 239 8.70 2.61 -24.69
CA ARG A 239 8.44 4.04 -24.79
C ARG A 239 8.24 4.64 -23.40
N MET A 240 7.46 4.01 -22.53
CA MET A 240 7.27 4.46 -21.15
C MET A 240 8.59 4.59 -20.40
N GLN A 241 9.46 3.58 -20.45
CA GLN A 241 10.76 3.65 -19.78
C GLN A 241 11.63 4.77 -20.36
N SER A 242 11.61 4.95 -21.68
CA SER A 242 12.31 6.07 -22.34
C SER A 242 11.77 7.43 -21.88
N GLU A 243 10.44 7.58 -21.80
CA GLU A 243 9.79 8.82 -21.35
C GLU A 243 10.06 9.13 -19.88
N ILE A 244 10.10 8.11 -19.02
CA ILE A 244 10.51 8.25 -17.62
C ILE A 244 11.95 8.74 -17.56
N ASN A 245 12.88 8.09 -18.26
CA ASN A 245 14.30 8.48 -18.26
C ASN A 245 14.51 9.89 -18.81
N ARG A 246 13.79 10.25 -19.88
CA ARG A 246 13.80 11.60 -20.48
C ARG A 246 13.29 12.65 -19.50
N SER A 247 12.11 12.41 -18.92
CA SER A 247 11.47 13.33 -17.96
C SER A 247 12.32 13.49 -16.70
N TYR A 248 12.86 12.38 -16.17
CA TYR A 248 13.73 12.37 -15.01
C TYR A 248 15.04 13.14 -15.26
N SER A 249 15.68 12.94 -16.41
CA SER A 249 16.93 13.63 -16.76
C SER A 249 16.70 15.14 -16.91
N LYS A 250 15.66 15.55 -17.64
CA LYS A 250 15.30 16.98 -17.76
C LYS A 250 14.91 17.59 -16.41
N LEU A 251 14.24 16.83 -15.53
CA LEU A 251 13.90 17.31 -14.19
C LEU A 251 15.15 17.60 -13.36
N LYS A 252 16.23 16.81 -13.50
CA LYS A 252 17.50 17.10 -12.82
C LYS A 252 18.07 18.45 -13.24
N ASP A 253 17.96 18.80 -14.52
CA ASP A 253 18.44 20.09 -15.03
C ASP A 253 17.59 21.24 -14.49
N LEU A 254 16.27 21.05 -14.40
CA LEU A 254 15.35 22.05 -13.86
C LEU A 254 15.50 22.20 -12.33
N TRP A 255 15.69 21.10 -11.61
CA TRP A 255 15.73 21.04 -10.14
C TRP A 255 17.08 20.48 -9.66
N PRO A 256 18.23 21.12 -9.93
CA PRO A 256 19.55 20.53 -9.68
C PRO A 256 19.83 20.22 -8.20
N LYS A 257 19.17 20.94 -7.28
CA LYS A 257 19.27 20.72 -5.83
C LYS A 257 18.51 19.48 -5.34
N GLY A 258 17.72 18.83 -6.20
CA GLY A 258 16.76 17.81 -5.84
C GLY A 258 15.47 18.39 -5.27
N SER A 259 14.54 17.51 -4.94
CA SER A 259 13.32 17.80 -4.19
C SER A 259 12.94 16.58 -3.35
N ASP A 260 11.84 16.69 -2.62
CA ASP A 260 11.17 15.54 -2.05
C ASP A 260 10.70 14.54 -3.12
N VAL A 261 10.66 13.28 -2.71
CA VAL A 261 10.23 12.16 -3.55
C VAL A 261 8.80 12.32 -4.07
N SER A 262 7.87 12.88 -3.29
CA SER A 262 6.47 13.05 -3.69
C SER A 262 6.36 14.01 -4.89
N SER A 263 7.05 15.15 -4.85
CA SER A 263 7.09 16.10 -5.98
C SER A 263 7.79 15.52 -7.21
N ILE A 264 8.93 14.85 -7.04
CA ILE A 264 9.65 14.22 -8.17
C ILE A 264 8.79 13.15 -8.83
N VAL A 265 8.20 12.26 -8.03
CA VAL A 265 7.32 11.19 -8.52
C VAL A 265 6.12 11.80 -9.23
N CYS A 266 5.48 12.82 -8.64
CA CYS A 266 4.36 13.51 -9.26
C CYS A 266 4.72 14.06 -10.64
N VAL A 267 5.78 14.87 -10.73
CA VAL A 267 6.17 15.55 -11.97
C VAL A 267 6.55 14.54 -13.06
N VAL A 268 7.43 13.59 -12.76
CA VAL A 268 7.94 12.65 -13.74
C VAL A 268 6.84 11.69 -14.20
N THR A 269 6.00 11.19 -13.29
CA THR A 269 4.94 10.24 -13.66
C THR A 269 3.81 10.89 -14.44
N CYS A 270 3.40 12.11 -14.07
CA CYS A 270 2.41 12.87 -14.85
C CYS A 270 2.94 13.17 -16.26
N SER A 271 4.17 13.68 -16.38
CA SER A 271 4.80 13.94 -17.68
C SER A 271 4.90 12.67 -18.53
N ALA A 272 5.50 11.61 -18.00
CA ALA A 272 5.69 10.37 -18.75
C ALA A 272 4.35 9.73 -19.14
N ALA A 273 3.36 9.69 -18.25
CA ALA A 273 2.05 9.12 -18.55
C ALA A 273 1.32 9.90 -19.65
N LEU A 274 1.37 11.24 -19.64
CA LEU A 274 0.78 12.07 -20.69
C LEU A 274 1.41 11.82 -22.05
N ASN A 275 2.74 11.79 -22.14
CA ASN A 275 3.45 11.55 -23.40
C ASN A 275 3.19 10.14 -23.93
N VAL A 276 3.18 9.13 -23.06
CA VAL A 276 2.86 7.74 -23.45
C VAL A 276 1.41 7.62 -23.92
N TYR A 277 0.47 8.27 -23.21
CA TYR A 277 -0.94 8.26 -23.56
C TYR A 277 -1.19 8.93 -24.92
N ALA A 278 -0.61 10.11 -25.15
CA ALA A 278 -0.71 10.81 -26.41
C ALA A 278 -0.14 9.97 -27.57
N TYR A 279 1.01 9.31 -27.35
CA TYR A 279 1.59 8.39 -28.33
C TYR A 279 0.64 7.22 -28.65
N GLU A 280 0.08 6.56 -27.63
CA GLU A 280 -0.91 5.48 -27.83
C GLU A 280 -2.15 5.97 -28.61
N MET A 281 -2.62 7.19 -28.36
CA MET A 281 -3.72 7.80 -29.10
C MET A 281 -3.37 8.03 -30.57
N THR A 282 -2.19 8.57 -30.87
CA THR A 282 -1.74 8.76 -32.26
C THR A 282 -1.58 7.43 -33.00
N MET A 283 -1.00 6.40 -32.35
CA MET A 283 -0.88 5.07 -32.95
C MET A 283 -2.24 4.47 -33.28
N ALA A 284 -3.21 4.61 -32.38
CA ALA A 284 -4.56 4.10 -32.60
C ALA A 284 -5.30 4.83 -33.74
N GLN A 285 -5.11 6.15 -33.86
CA GLN A 285 -5.65 6.93 -34.99
C GLN A 285 -5.05 6.47 -36.32
N THR A 286 -3.72 6.36 -36.40
CA THR A 286 -3.03 5.89 -37.61
C THR A 286 -3.43 4.45 -38.00
N ALA A 287 -3.63 3.56 -37.02
CA ALA A 287 -4.10 2.20 -37.30
C ALA A 287 -5.54 2.18 -37.85
N ALA A 288 -6.42 3.04 -37.31
CA ALA A 288 -7.79 3.19 -37.80
C ALA A 288 -7.82 3.71 -39.25
N GLU A 289 -6.99 4.71 -39.58
CA GLU A 289 -6.85 5.25 -40.94
C GLU A 289 -6.34 4.21 -41.95
N ARG A 290 -5.49 3.27 -41.51
CA ARG A 290 -4.98 2.16 -42.35
C ARG A 290 -5.96 1.00 -42.53
N GLY A 291 -7.14 1.06 -41.90
CA GLY A 291 -8.14 0.01 -42.00
C GLY A 291 -7.75 -1.31 -41.31
N GLU A 292 -6.77 -1.27 -40.40
CA GLU A 292 -6.38 -2.44 -39.61
C GLU A 292 -7.55 -2.80 -38.67
N LYS A 293 -8.10 -4.01 -38.82
CA LYS A 293 -9.14 -4.50 -37.91
C LYS A 293 -8.53 -4.67 -36.53
N THR A 294 -8.86 -3.77 -35.61
CA THR A 294 -8.73 -4.07 -34.18
C THR A 294 -9.57 -5.32 -33.89
N GLU A 295 -8.93 -6.38 -33.39
CA GLU A 295 -9.61 -7.55 -32.83
C GLU A 295 -10.41 -7.10 -31.61
N ASN A 296 -11.66 -6.67 -31.88
CA ASN A 296 -12.85 -6.55 -31.04
C ASN A 296 -13.72 -5.43 -31.61
N LYS A 297 -14.76 -5.80 -32.36
CA LYS A 297 -15.85 -4.90 -32.74
C LYS A 297 -16.93 -4.96 -31.67
N GLU A 298 -17.58 -3.80 -31.49
CA GLU A 298 -18.73 -3.45 -30.63
C GLU A 298 -18.31 -2.67 -29.38
N ASP A 299 -18.44 -1.34 -29.47
CA ASP A 299 -18.01 -0.27 -28.55
C ASP A 299 -16.52 -0.24 -28.20
N GLY A 300 -15.76 0.61 -28.91
CA GLY A 300 -14.42 1.00 -28.44
C GLY A 300 -14.55 1.60 -27.04
N PRO A 301 -13.67 1.26 -26.07
CA PRO A 301 -13.75 1.84 -24.75
C PRO A 301 -13.69 3.35 -24.89
N ASP A 302 -14.64 4.05 -24.27
CA ASP A 302 -14.67 5.50 -24.17
C ASP A 302 -13.25 6.00 -23.83
N ARG A 303 -12.70 6.94 -24.60
CA ARG A 303 -11.31 7.39 -24.43
C ARG A 303 -11.31 8.84 -24.00
N LEU A 304 -10.39 9.19 -23.12
CA LEU A 304 -10.18 10.57 -22.75
C LEU A 304 -9.54 11.35 -23.90
N ALA A 305 -9.95 12.60 -24.08
CA ALA A 305 -9.14 13.54 -24.82
C ALA A 305 -7.82 13.78 -24.07
N ILE A 306 -6.76 14.17 -24.80
CA ILE A 306 -5.46 14.49 -24.19
C ILE A 306 -5.60 15.57 -23.10
N GLN A 307 -6.49 16.53 -23.33
CA GLN A 307 -6.79 17.57 -22.36
C GLN A 307 -7.41 17.03 -21.06
N GLU A 308 -8.30 16.03 -21.14
CA GLU A 308 -8.90 15.42 -19.95
C GLU A 308 -7.89 14.58 -19.17
N ALA A 309 -6.96 13.91 -19.86
CA ALA A 309 -5.81 13.26 -19.22
C ALA A 309 -4.89 14.28 -18.52
N ALA A 310 -4.71 15.47 -19.11
CA ALA A 310 -3.98 16.58 -18.51
C ALA A 310 -4.70 17.15 -17.28
N ASP A 311 -6.03 17.27 -17.31
CA ASP A 311 -6.87 17.65 -16.16
C ASP A 311 -6.65 16.67 -14.98
N ILE A 312 -6.64 15.35 -15.22
CA ILE A 312 -6.32 14.36 -14.19
C ILE A 312 -4.93 14.61 -13.57
N CYS A 313 -3.93 14.93 -14.41
CA CYS A 313 -2.60 15.26 -13.91
C CYS A 313 -2.58 16.57 -13.11
N ARG A 314 -3.34 17.61 -13.50
CA ARG A 314 -3.48 18.85 -12.71
C ARG A 314 -4.07 18.57 -11.35
N ILE A 315 -5.15 17.78 -11.29
CA ILE A 315 -5.78 17.36 -10.04
C ILE A 315 -4.79 16.58 -9.17
N TYR A 316 -4.02 15.67 -9.78
CA TYR A 316 -3.01 14.89 -9.06
C TYR A 316 -1.89 15.78 -8.48
N CYS A 317 -1.41 16.76 -9.25
CA CYS A 317 -0.42 17.74 -8.78
C CYS A 317 -0.95 18.57 -7.59
N LEU A 318 -2.21 19.02 -7.67
CA LEU A 318 -2.84 19.74 -6.55
C LEU A 318 -2.99 18.84 -5.32
N HIS A 319 -3.40 17.59 -5.52
CA HIS A 319 -3.46 16.59 -4.46
C HIS A 319 -2.10 16.39 -3.78
N VAL A 320 -0.99 16.33 -4.52
CA VAL A 320 0.36 16.22 -3.93
C VAL A 320 0.74 17.48 -3.15
N ALA A 321 0.43 18.67 -3.65
CA ALA A 321 0.65 19.91 -2.90
C ALA A 321 -0.15 19.93 -1.59
N LEU A 322 -1.39 19.43 -1.60
CA LEU A 322 -2.22 19.29 -0.40
C LEU A 322 -1.66 18.24 0.57
N LEU A 323 -1.22 17.08 0.07
CA LEU A 323 -0.53 16.07 0.89
C LEU A 323 0.69 16.67 1.61
N ARG A 324 1.43 17.59 0.99
CA ARG A 324 2.63 18.16 1.61
C ARG A 324 2.35 19.22 2.68
N HIS A 325 1.14 19.77 2.72
CA HIS A 325 0.85 20.95 3.55
C HIS A 325 -0.32 20.79 4.50
N LEU A 326 -1.26 19.88 4.23
CA LEU A 326 -2.36 19.60 5.13
C LEU A 326 -1.94 18.57 6.19
N PRO A 327 -2.33 18.72 7.46
CA PRO A 327 -2.20 17.65 8.46
C PRO A 327 -3.17 16.50 8.17
N LEU A 328 -2.89 15.31 8.72
CA LEU A 328 -3.70 14.10 8.49
C LEU A 328 -5.18 14.29 8.82
N SER A 329 -5.49 15.02 9.90
CA SER A 329 -6.87 15.32 10.30
C SER A 329 -7.68 16.06 9.23
N GLN A 330 -7.02 16.89 8.41
CA GLN A 330 -7.65 17.65 7.33
C GLN A 330 -7.72 16.87 6.01
N ARG A 331 -6.94 15.79 5.87
CA ARG A 331 -6.95 14.92 4.68
C ARG A 331 -8.02 13.83 4.76
N ALA A 332 -8.51 13.52 5.96
CA ALA A 332 -9.47 12.46 6.24
C ALA A 332 -10.91 12.76 5.75
N LEU A 333 -11.03 13.34 4.55
CA LEU A 333 -12.30 13.63 3.90
C LEU A 333 -12.73 12.42 3.06
N LYS A 334 -13.92 11.89 3.34
CA LYS A 334 -14.50 10.82 2.55
C LYS A 334 -15.28 11.41 1.39
N SER A 335 -14.88 11.03 0.17
CA SER A 335 -15.63 11.30 -1.05
C SER A 335 -16.13 9.99 -1.64
N ASP A 336 -17.44 9.93 -1.92
CA ASP A 336 -18.10 8.82 -2.61
C ASP A 336 -17.98 8.91 -4.13
N THR A 337 -17.35 9.97 -4.62
CA THR A 337 -17.06 10.20 -6.04
C THR A 337 -16.28 9.03 -6.63
N GLN A 338 -16.60 8.65 -7.86
CA GLN A 338 -15.89 7.59 -8.59
C GLN A 338 -15.28 8.13 -9.88
N TRP A 339 -14.15 7.55 -10.28
CA TRP A 339 -13.57 7.83 -11.60
C TRP A 339 -14.40 7.15 -12.67
N THR A 340 -14.54 7.78 -13.83
CA THR A 340 -15.05 7.08 -15.01
C THR A 340 -14.06 5.96 -15.41
N GLY A 341 -14.54 4.95 -16.15
CA GLY A 341 -13.68 3.89 -16.66
C GLY A 341 -12.42 4.42 -17.38
N PRO A 342 -12.53 5.39 -18.30
CA PRO A 342 -11.40 5.97 -19.02
C PRO A 342 -10.41 6.70 -18.09
N ALA A 343 -10.91 7.45 -17.11
CA ALA A 343 -10.08 8.11 -16.09
C ALA A 343 -9.34 7.10 -15.21
N GLN A 344 -10.01 6.02 -14.81
CA GLN A 344 -9.39 4.94 -14.06
C GLN A 344 -8.25 4.27 -14.85
N ASN A 345 -8.43 4.10 -16.17
CA ASN A 345 -7.43 3.51 -17.05
C ASN A 345 -6.17 4.39 -17.15
N PHE A 346 -6.35 5.70 -17.30
CA PHE A 346 -5.23 6.65 -17.29
C PHE A 346 -4.52 6.68 -15.92
N LEU A 347 -5.26 6.63 -14.81
CA LEU A 347 -4.67 6.53 -13.47
C LEU A 347 -3.86 5.23 -13.28
N VAL A 348 -4.28 4.12 -13.90
CA VAL A 348 -3.52 2.86 -13.92
C VAL A 348 -2.23 3.03 -14.73
N LEU A 349 -2.28 3.67 -15.89
CA LEU A 349 -1.09 4.04 -16.67
C LEU A 349 -0.11 4.89 -15.84
N ARG A 350 -0.59 5.92 -15.15
CA ARG A 350 0.24 6.74 -14.26
C ARG A 350 0.87 5.90 -13.15
N ARG A 351 0.13 5.01 -12.49
CA ARG A 351 0.69 4.11 -11.45
C ARG A 351 1.74 3.15 -12.01
N MET A 352 1.60 2.71 -13.26
CA MET A 352 2.65 1.92 -13.91
C MET A 352 3.94 2.73 -14.09
N THR A 353 3.83 4.00 -14.51
CA THR A 353 5.00 4.89 -14.58
C THR A 353 5.65 5.11 -13.21
N GLU A 354 4.85 5.22 -12.16
CA GLU A 354 5.29 5.35 -10.76
C GLU A 354 6.13 4.13 -10.33
N TYR A 355 5.63 2.92 -10.60
CA TYR A 355 6.37 1.69 -10.32
C TYR A 355 7.76 1.66 -10.99
N PHE A 356 7.86 1.99 -12.28
CA PHE A 356 9.15 2.02 -12.97
C PHE A 356 10.08 3.13 -12.47
N LEU A 357 9.52 4.30 -12.18
CA LEU A 357 10.29 5.41 -11.62
C LEU A 357 10.85 5.06 -10.24
N LEU A 358 10.07 4.45 -9.35
CA LEU A 358 10.55 4.03 -8.03
C LEU A 358 11.71 3.04 -8.13
N ARG A 359 11.68 2.11 -9.10
CA ARG A 359 12.81 1.21 -9.38
C ARG A 359 14.06 1.97 -9.83
N HIS A 360 13.87 3.02 -10.63
CA HIS A 360 14.97 3.89 -11.04
C HIS A 360 15.53 4.70 -9.86
N LEU A 361 14.66 5.20 -8.97
CA LEU A 361 15.05 5.93 -7.76
C LEU A 361 15.80 5.05 -6.74
N ALA A 362 15.46 3.76 -6.65
CA ALA A 362 16.12 2.81 -5.75
C ALA A 362 17.64 2.68 -5.99
N VAL A 363 18.12 3.01 -7.19
CA VAL A 363 19.54 2.89 -7.58
C VAL A 363 20.17 4.24 -7.95
N THR A 364 19.47 5.35 -7.71
CA THR A 364 19.93 6.66 -8.16
C THR A 364 20.90 7.32 -7.18
N VAL A 365 21.90 8.03 -7.72
CA VAL A 365 22.86 8.84 -6.94
C VAL A 365 22.38 10.29 -6.76
N TRP A 366 21.29 10.67 -7.44
CA TRP A 366 20.74 12.01 -7.31
C TRP A 366 20.16 12.23 -5.91
N LYS A 367 20.35 13.43 -5.36
CA LYS A 367 19.88 13.78 -4.02
C LYS A 367 18.35 13.90 -4.02
N VAL A 368 17.67 12.82 -3.68
CA VAL A 368 16.22 12.77 -3.50
C VAL A 368 15.91 12.64 -2.01
N ASP A 369 15.06 13.52 -1.49
CA ASP A 369 14.57 13.38 -0.12
C ASP A 369 13.45 12.32 -0.06
N LEU A 370 13.81 11.14 0.44
CA LEU A 370 12.93 9.97 0.54
C LEU A 370 12.03 10.00 1.80
N THR A 371 12.11 11.04 2.64
CA THR A 371 11.36 11.12 3.91
C THR A 371 9.86 10.84 3.74
N TYR A 372 9.25 11.35 2.68
CA TYR A 372 7.82 11.25 2.41
C TYR A 372 7.41 10.11 1.46
N LEU A 373 8.30 9.13 1.24
CA LEU A 373 8.06 8.00 0.33
C LEU A 373 6.82 7.16 0.70
N THR A 374 6.45 7.16 1.97
CA THR A 374 5.29 6.41 2.48
C THR A 374 3.95 7.09 2.16
N ASP A 375 3.98 8.35 1.72
CA ASP A 375 2.82 9.23 1.56
C ASP A 375 2.77 9.85 0.15
N LEU A 376 3.05 9.03 -0.90
CA LEU A 376 3.03 9.50 -2.29
C LEU A 376 1.61 9.73 -2.81
N SER A 377 0.62 9.01 -2.29
CA SER A 377 -0.76 9.12 -2.72
C SER A 377 -1.78 8.76 -1.63
N ASP A 378 -2.86 9.55 -1.58
CA ASP A 378 -4.09 9.24 -0.85
C ASP A 378 -5.28 9.20 -1.82
N GLY A 379 -5.86 8.02 -1.99
CA GLY A 379 -6.96 7.80 -2.93
C GLY A 379 -8.28 8.49 -2.56
N HIS A 380 -8.52 8.79 -1.29
CA HIS A 380 -9.71 9.52 -0.85
C HIS A 380 -9.53 11.01 -1.04
N LEU A 381 -8.37 11.54 -0.67
CA LEU A 381 -8.02 12.95 -0.91
C LEU A 381 -8.05 13.26 -2.40
N LEU A 382 -7.43 12.42 -3.24
CA LEU A 382 -7.41 12.66 -4.69
C LEU A 382 -8.82 12.77 -5.28
N ARG A 383 -9.75 11.89 -4.87
CA ARG A 383 -11.15 11.94 -5.30
C ARG A 383 -11.90 13.13 -4.73
N THR A 384 -11.56 13.56 -3.53
CA THR A 384 -12.12 14.76 -2.90
C THR A 384 -11.67 16.02 -3.66
N VAL A 385 -10.39 16.12 -4.01
CA VAL A 385 -9.87 17.23 -4.82
C VAL A 385 -10.55 17.27 -6.18
N ALA A 386 -10.68 16.12 -6.86
CA ALA A 386 -11.40 16.04 -8.14
C ALA A 386 -12.83 16.55 -8.02
N LYS A 387 -13.57 16.06 -7.01
CA LYS A 387 -14.94 16.48 -6.72
C LYS A 387 -15.04 18.00 -6.51
N VAL A 388 -14.18 18.56 -5.67
CA VAL A 388 -14.19 20.00 -5.36
C VAL A 388 -13.89 20.83 -6.60
N CYS A 389 -12.92 20.42 -7.43
CA CYS A 389 -12.60 21.09 -8.68
C CYS A 389 -13.73 21.01 -9.73
N THR A 390 -14.60 20.00 -9.66
CA THR A 390 -15.79 19.88 -10.53
C THR A 390 -17.00 20.66 -10.00
N GLU A 391 -17.30 20.54 -8.70
CA GLU A 391 -18.57 21.00 -8.12
C GLU A 391 -18.53 22.43 -7.55
N VAL A 392 -17.34 22.98 -7.28
CA VAL A 392 -17.20 24.31 -6.66
C VAL A 392 -16.45 25.24 -7.62
N PRO A 393 -17.17 25.92 -8.55
CA PRO A 393 -16.56 26.91 -9.43
C PRO A 393 -15.79 27.95 -8.61
N GLY A 394 -14.55 28.23 -9.02
CA GLY A 394 -13.69 29.22 -8.36
C GLY A 394 -12.93 28.79 -7.12
N CYS A 395 -13.07 27.55 -6.66
CA CYS A 395 -12.26 27.06 -5.52
C CYS A 395 -10.75 27.03 -5.83
N ALA A 396 -10.39 26.78 -7.08
CA ALA A 396 -9.00 26.65 -7.54
C ALA A 396 -8.74 27.50 -8.79
N GLU A 397 -9.35 28.68 -8.87
CA GLU A 397 -9.21 29.63 -9.99
C GLU A 397 -7.89 30.39 -9.98
N SER A 398 -7.21 30.48 -8.83
CA SER A 398 -5.95 31.19 -8.70
C SER A 398 -5.15 30.69 -7.50
N GLU A 399 -3.86 30.99 -7.49
CA GLU A 399 -2.97 30.72 -6.35
C GLU A 399 -3.49 31.33 -5.05
N HIS A 400 -4.03 32.55 -5.09
CA HIS A 400 -4.56 33.22 -3.91
C HIS A 400 -5.70 32.42 -3.24
N LYS A 401 -6.55 31.74 -4.03
CA LYS A 401 -7.66 30.94 -3.50
C LYS A 401 -7.19 29.67 -2.78
N LEU A 402 -6.10 29.07 -3.25
CA LEU A 402 -5.47 27.92 -2.61
C LEU A 402 -4.58 28.31 -1.41
N GLY A 403 -4.28 29.61 -1.27
CA GLY A 403 -3.27 30.14 -0.36
C GLY A 403 -1.86 30.01 -0.93
N SER A 404 -0.99 30.95 -0.58
CA SER A 404 0.35 31.08 -1.18
C SER A 404 1.22 29.82 -1.06
N LYS A 405 1.11 29.08 0.06
CA LYS A 405 1.90 27.86 0.27
C LYS A 405 1.48 26.73 -0.66
N ILE A 406 0.20 26.34 -0.63
CA ILE A 406 -0.33 25.25 -1.46
C ILE A 406 -0.35 25.66 -2.93
N GLY A 407 -0.83 26.86 -3.23
CA GLY A 407 -0.92 27.36 -4.60
C GLY A 407 0.46 27.55 -5.24
N GLY A 408 1.46 28.03 -4.49
CA GLY A 408 2.84 28.14 -4.96
C GLY A 408 3.48 26.79 -5.26
N GLU A 409 3.33 25.82 -4.36
CA GLU A 409 3.82 24.44 -4.57
C GLU A 409 3.14 23.78 -5.77
N TYR A 410 1.80 23.86 -5.85
CA TYR A 410 1.03 23.35 -6.98
C TYR A 410 1.49 23.96 -8.31
N ARG A 411 1.60 25.29 -8.37
CA ARG A 411 2.08 26.01 -9.55
C ARG A 411 3.44 25.50 -9.98
N HIS A 412 4.38 25.39 -9.04
CA HIS A 412 5.73 24.92 -9.30
C HIS A 412 5.75 23.50 -9.89
N ILE A 413 4.97 22.58 -9.31
CA ILE A 413 4.85 21.20 -9.78
C ILE A 413 4.25 21.17 -11.19
N TRP A 414 3.11 21.83 -11.42
CA TRP A 414 2.41 21.76 -12.70
C TRP A 414 3.17 22.45 -13.84
N GLU A 415 3.72 23.64 -13.61
CA GLU A 415 4.53 24.33 -14.63
C GLU A 415 5.75 23.50 -15.02
N THR A 416 6.30 22.70 -14.10
CA THR A 416 7.37 21.77 -14.40
C THR A 416 6.87 20.61 -15.26
N VAL A 417 5.71 20.02 -14.98
CA VAL A 417 5.07 19.01 -15.85
C VAL A 417 4.88 19.54 -17.27
N ALA A 418 4.36 20.76 -17.41
CA ALA A 418 4.16 21.42 -18.70
C ALA A 418 5.48 21.62 -19.46
N LYS A 419 6.55 22.06 -18.78
CA LYS A 419 7.90 22.19 -19.37
C LYS A 419 8.50 20.86 -19.83
N LEU A 420 8.17 19.76 -19.15
CA LEU A 420 8.62 18.43 -19.54
C LEU A 420 7.83 17.85 -20.73
N SER A 421 6.63 18.37 -20.99
CA SER A 421 5.71 17.92 -22.05
C SER A 421 5.30 19.05 -23.01
N PRO A 422 6.25 19.77 -23.63
CA PRO A 422 5.95 20.98 -24.41
C PRO A 422 5.13 20.71 -25.67
N GLU A 423 5.18 19.49 -26.21
CA GLU A 423 4.49 19.09 -27.44
C GLU A 423 2.97 18.91 -27.26
N LEU A 424 2.50 18.77 -26.02
CA LEU A 424 1.11 18.42 -25.72
C LEU A 424 0.19 19.61 -25.44
N ASP A 425 0.74 20.83 -25.38
CA ASP A 425 0.03 22.06 -24.99
C ASP A 425 -0.98 21.81 -23.85
N VAL A 426 -0.47 21.35 -22.71
CA VAL A 426 -1.28 20.84 -21.59
C VAL A 426 -2.10 21.92 -20.86
N GLY A 427 -2.17 23.13 -21.40
CA GLY A 427 -2.97 24.25 -20.89
C GLY A 427 -2.32 25.01 -19.71
N PRO A 428 -2.97 26.10 -19.28
CA PRO A 428 -2.46 26.96 -18.21
C PRO A 428 -2.50 26.27 -16.83
N THR A 429 -1.78 26.85 -15.88
CA THR A 429 -1.75 26.38 -14.47
C THR A 429 -3.08 26.54 -13.75
N PHE A 430 -3.81 27.62 -14.04
CA PHE A 430 -5.09 27.92 -13.44
C PHE A 430 -6.10 28.25 -14.54
N PRO A 431 -7.41 27.98 -14.32
CA PRO A 431 -7.99 27.29 -13.17
C PRO A 431 -7.67 25.79 -13.12
N VAL A 432 -7.67 25.20 -11.92
CA VAL A 432 -7.60 23.73 -11.78
C VAL A 432 -8.99 23.15 -12.03
N THR A 433 -9.28 22.86 -13.30
CA THR A 433 -10.56 22.29 -13.71
C THR A 433 -10.51 20.78 -13.77
N CYS A 434 -11.67 20.17 -13.53
CA CYS A 434 -11.93 18.78 -13.84
C CYS A 434 -13.15 18.74 -14.76
N THR A 435 -12.98 18.34 -16.03
CA THR A 435 -14.13 18.15 -16.92
C THR A 435 -15.10 17.11 -16.33
N SER A 436 -16.39 17.32 -16.57
CA SER A 436 -17.46 16.45 -16.05
C SER A 436 -17.37 15.01 -16.58
N GLY A 437 -16.60 14.75 -17.65
CA GLY A 437 -16.37 13.41 -18.21
C GLY A 437 -15.36 12.53 -17.43
N ILE A 438 -14.65 13.09 -16.45
CA ILE A 438 -13.61 12.36 -15.69
C ILE A 438 -14.19 11.65 -14.45
N VAL A 439 -15.32 12.16 -13.94
CA VAL A 439 -15.86 11.79 -12.64
C VAL A 439 -17.34 11.42 -12.76
N VAL A 440 -17.75 10.34 -12.07
CA VAL A 440 -19.16 9.93 -11.95
C VAL A 440 -19.73 10.46 -10.64
N PRO A 441 -20.82 11.23 -10.65
CA PRO A 441 -21.53 11.62 -9.44
C PRO A 441 -22.15 10.39 -8.76
N PRO A 442 -22.27 10.37 -7.42
CA PRO A 442 -22.78 9.22 -6.68
C PRO A 442 -24.22 8.88 -7.11
N ALA A 443 -24.48 7.59 -7.34
CA ALA A 443 -25.73 7.08 -7.94
C ALA A 443 -27.02 7.30 -7.12
N ASN A 444 -26.95 7.97 -5.96
CA ASN A 444 -28.11 8.29 -5.14
C ASN A 444 -27.86 9.59 -4.36
N LYS A 445 -28.34 10.73 -4.90
CA LYS A 445 -28.86 11.82 -4.08
C LYS A 445 -30.08 12.40 -4.77
N ALA A 446 -31.26 12.03 -4.27
CA ALA A 446 -32.36 12.98 -4.21
C ALA A 446 -31.83 14.28 -3.60
N GLU A 447 -32.23 15.41 -4.15
CA GLU A 447 -31.87 16.77 -3.77
C GLU A 447 -31.76 16.94 -2.24
N SER A 448 -30.57 16.72 -1.69
CA SER A 448 -30.23 17.20 -0.35
C SER A 448 -29.35 18.42 -0.60
N GLY A 449 -29.92 19.61 -0.35
CA GLY A 449 -29.27 20.89 -0.56
C GLY A 449 -27.83 20.90 -0.05
N THR A 450 -26.99 21.64 -0.78
CA THR A 450 -25.57 21.88 -0.52
C THR A 450 -25.36 22.27 0.94
N THR A 451 -25.15 21.28 1.80
CA THR A 451 -24.67 21.51 3.16
C THR A 451 -23.17 21.72 2.99
N VAL A 452 -22.79 22.98 2.84
CA VAL A 452 -21.43 23.42 3.14
C VAL A 452 -21.13 22.83 4.51
N GLN A 453 -20.25 21.82 4.59
CA GLN A 453 -19.71 21.39 5.88
C GLN A 453 -19.03 22.63 6.45
N LYS A 454 -19.69 23.28 7.42
CA LYS A 454 -19.09 24.36 8.18
C LYS A 454 -17.79 23.81 8.75
N THR A 455 -16.70 24.54 8.56
CA THR A 455 -15.46 24.29 9.29
C THR A 455 -15.83 24.08 10.75
N PRO A 456 -15.41 22.97 11.38
CA PRO A 456 -15.76 22.72 12.77
C PRO A 456 -15.26 23.89 13.62
N THR A 457 -16.11 24.34 14.53
CA THR A 457 -15.76 25.41 15.47
C THR A 457 -14.53 24.97 16.26
N ILE A 458 -13.52 25.84 16.39
CA ILE A 458 -12.34 25.53 17.20
C ILE A 458 -12.65 26.00 18.62
N GLY A 459 -12.56 25.11 19.60
CA GLY A 459 -12.79 25.40 21.01
C GLY A 459 -12.43 24.24 21.92
N LEU A 460 -12.36 24.50 23.22
CA LEU A 460 -12.17 23.47 24.25
C LEU A 460 -13.44 22.63 24.43
N ILE A 461 -13.26 21.35 24.72
CA ILE A 461 -14.34 20.48 25.16
C ILE A 461 -14.74 20.91 26.59
N PRO A 462 -16.01 21.29 26.84
CA PRO A 462 -16.43 21.69 28.17
C PRO A 462 -16.33 20.50 29.13
N MET A 463 -15.39 20.56 30.07
CA MET A 463 -15.21 19.57 31.14
C MET A 463 -15.22 20.26 32.51
N THR A 464 -15.73 19.56 33.52
CA THR A 464 -15.68 20.02 34.92
C THR A 464 -14.65 19.18 35.66
N SER A 465 -13.70 19.84 36.30
CA SER A 465 -12.66 19.19 37.11
C SER A 465 -12.26 20.13 38.22
N ALA A 466 -12.53 19.74 39.47
CA ALA A 466 -12.20 20.55 40.64
C ALA A 466 -10.72 20.94 40.68
N LEU A 467 -9.83 20.04 40.24
CA LEU A 467 -8.38 20.27 40.15
C LEU A 467 -8.01 21.27 39.05
N ALA A 468 -8.71 21.25 37.91
CA ALA A 468 -8.43 22.21 36.83
C ALA A 468 -8.99 23.61 37.17
N GLU A 469 -10.16 23.66 37.83
CA GLU A 469 -10.77 24.90 38.30
C GLU A 469 -9.92 25.56 39.39
N GLU A 470 -9.34 24.79 40.31
CA GLU A 470 -8.45 25.32 41.36
C GLU A 470 -7.17 25.97 40.81
N PHE A 471 -6.57 25.39 39.76
CA PHE A 471 -5.27 25.85 39.26
C PHE A 471 -5.36 26.85 38.10
N VAL A 472 -6.38 26.73 37.24
CA VAL A 472 -6.50 27.52 36.00
C VAL A 472 -7.94 27.99 35.71
N GLY A 473 -8.84 27.96 36.70
CA GLY A 473 -10.26 28.33 36.54
C GLY A 473 -10.48 29.72 35.94
N ASP A 474 -9.74 30.72 36.41
CA ASP A 474 -9.84 32.11 35.92
C ASP A 474 -9.43 32.26 34.45
N PHE A 475 -8.55 31.39 33.96
CA PHE A 475 -8.09 31.36 32.58
C PHE A 475 -9.01 30.49 31.69
N LEU A 476 -9.54 29.40 32.25
CA LEU A 476 -10.49 28.52 31.56
C LEU A 476 -11.74 29.28 31.10
N GLY A 477 -12.23 30.24 31.89
CA GLY A 477 -13.37 31.08 31.50
C GLY A 477 -13.12 32.03 30.34
N GLN A 478 -11.86 32.29 29.98
CA GLN A 478 -11.46 33.19 28.88
C GLN A 478 -11.25 32.46 27.55
N LEU A 479 -11.17 31.13 27.58
CA LEU A 479 -10.96 30.30 26.41
C LEU A 479 -12.31 29.99 25.73
N GLN A 480 -12.29 29.88 24.41
CA GLN A 480 -13.49 29.53 23.65
C GLN A 480 -13.84 28.05 23.89
N HIS A 481 -15.01 27.79 24.45
CA HIS A 481 -15.54 26.43 24.64
C HIS A 481 -16.48 26.06 23.49
N LEU A 482 -16.48 24.78 23.13
CA LEU A 482 -17.46 24.20 22.23
C LEU A 482 -18.81 24.14 22.94
N ASP A 483 -19.87 24.40 22.17
CA ASP A 483 -21.24 24.15 22.64
C ASP A 483 -21.40 22.65 22.92
N ARG A 484 -22.10 22.25 23.98
CA ARG A 484 -22.33 20.84 24.31
C ARG A 484 -23.05 20.07 23.21
N GLU A 485 -23.77 20.79 22.35
CA GLU A 485 -24.51 20.28 21.21
C GLU A 485 -23.68 20.30 19.91
N ASP A 486 -22.39 20.68 19.95
CA ASP A 486 -21.53 20.71 18.78
C ASP A 486 -21.35 19.29 18.20
N PRO A 487 -21.54 19.07 16.88
CA PRO A 487 -21.38 17.77 16.23
C PRO A 487 -19.99 17.13 16.44
N ALA A 488 -18.95 17.94 16.68
CA ALA A 488 -17.62 17.44 17.03
C ALA A 488 -17.64 16.66 18.36
N LEU A 489 -18.47 17.08 19.33
CA LEU A 489 -18.64 16.39 20.62
C LEU A 489 -19.52 15.14 20.51
N GLU A 490 -20.55 15.13 19.66
CA GLU A 490 -21.33 13.92 19.38
C GLU A 490 -20.45 12.76 18.88
N SER A 491 -19.41 13.08 18.11
CA SER A 491 -18.45 12.08 17.63
C SER A 491 -17.55 11.51 18.73
N LEU A 492 -17.24 12.30 19.76
CA LEU A 492 -16.47 11.89 20.95
C LEU A 492 -17.33 11.07 21.93
N CYS A 493 -18.62 11.42 22.08
CA CYS A 493 -19.59 10.70 22.91
C CYS A 493 -19.92 9.27 22.39
N LYS A 494 -19.39 8.86 21.24
CA LYS A 494 -19.47 7.47 20.75
C LYS A 494 -18.57 6.50 21.51
N LEU A 495 -17.68 6.99 22.37
CA LEU A 495 -17.12 6.17 23.43
C LEU A 495 -18.24 5.91 24.45
N LYS A 496 -19.05 4.89 24.17
CA LYS A 496 -19.93 4.28 25.18
C LYS A 496 -19.14 4.18 26.48
N VAL A 497 -19.77 4.58 27.59
CA VAL A 497 -19.36 4.16 28.93
C VAL A 497 -18.92 2.70 28.81
N PHE A 498 -17.63 2.45 29.03
CA PHE A 498 -17.09 1.12 28.96
C PHE A 498 -17.80 0.30 30.03
N ASP A 499 -18.72 -0.57 29.62
CA ASP A 499 -19.32 -1.60 30.47
C ASP A 499 -18.23 -2.68 30.69
N GLU A 500 -17.16 -2.30 31.38
CA GLU A 500 -16.13 -3.23 31.80
C GLU A 500 -16.74 -4.15 32.86
N ALA A 501 -17.23 -5.31 32.41
CA ALA A 501 -17.60 -6.39 33.33
C ALA A 501 -16.35 -7.09 33.92
N PHE A 502 -15.17 -6.85 33.34
CA PHE A 502 -13.91 -7.51 33.68
C PHE A 502 -12.74 -6.54 33.66
N HIS A 503 -11.78 -6.72 34.57
CA HIS A 503 -10.49 -6.06 34.57
C HIS A 503 -9.74 -6.30 33.24
N TRP A 504 -9.48 -5.24 32.48
CA TRP A 504 -8.90 -5.30 31.14
C TRP A 504 -7.58 -6.10 31.03
N HIS A 505 -6.71 -6.05 32.05
CA HIS A 505 -5.42 -6.75 32.06
C HIS A 505 -5.45 -8.21 32.57
N SER A 506 -6.51 -8.63 33.27
CA SER A 506 -6.54 -9.92 33.98
C SER A 506 -7.77 -10.76 33.66
N ARG A 507 -8.75 -10.19 32.95
CA ARG A 507 -10.06 -10.77 32.65
C ARG A 507 -10.82 -11.27 33.89
N ARG A 508 -10.49 -10.75 35.08
CA ARG A 508 -11.25 -11.03 36.30
C ARG A 508 -12.51 -10.18 36.35
N PRO A 509 -13.68 -10.71 36.73
CA PRO A 509 -14.89 -9.93 36.88
C PRO A 509 -14.69 -8.80 37.88
N LEU A 510 -15.23 -7.60 37.59
CA LEU A 510 -15.11 -6.43 38.46
C LEU A 510 -16.05 -6.47 39.68
N VAL A 511 -17.13 -7.28 39.60
CA VAL A 511 -18.08 -7.50 40.69
C VAL A 511 -18.18 -9.01 40.95
N GLU A 512 -17.67 -9.46 42.10
CA GLU A 512 -17.87 -10.83 42.57
C GLU A 512 -19.33 -10.99 43.04
N THR A 513 -20.17 -11.67 42.26
CA THR A 513 -21.49 -12.09 42.76
C THR A 513 -21.33 -13.31 43.67
N GLN A 514 -22.18 -13.38 44.70
CA GLN A 514 -22.15 -14.39 45.77
C GLN A 514 -22.23 -15.83 45.23
N ASP A 515 -22.81 -16.03 44.04
CA ASP A 515 -22.88 -17.32 43.34
C ASP A 515 -21.52 -17.82 42.80
N ALA A 516 -20.56 -16.94 42.53
CA ALA A 516 -19.22 -17.32 42.07
C ALA A 516 -18.40 -18.02 43.17
N ARG A 517 -18.58 -17.60 44.44
CA ARG A 517 -17.92 -18.21 45.60
C ARG A 517 -18.38 -19.64 45.89
N VAL A 518 -19.61 -20.01 45.53
CA VAL A 518 -20.18 -21.35 45.80
C VAL A 518 -19.66 -22.39 44.79
N LYS A 519 -19.29 -21.98 43.57
CA LYS A 519 -18.73 -22.89 42.55
C LYS A 519 -17.26 -23.24 42.80
N GLU A 520 -16.46 -22.33 43.34
CA GLU A 520 -15.05 -22.62 43.67
C GLU A 520 -14.89 -23.59 44.86
N MET A 521 -15.87 -23.66 45.77
CA MET A 521 -15.84 -24.61 46.90
C MET A 521 -16.23 -26.06 46.55
N ARG A 522 -16.68 -26.36 45.32
CA ARG A 522 -17.12 -27.72 44.92
C ARG A 522 -16.09 -28.54 44.13
N ILE A 523 -14.86 -28.07 43.97
CA ILE A 523 -13.79 -28.86 43.35
C ILE A 523 -12.67 -29.07 44.37
N ILE A 524 -12.89 -30.02 45.29
CA ILE A 524 -11.82 -30.72 46.01
C ILE A 524 -12.01 -32.21 45.70
N PRO A 525 -10.95 -32.91 45.27
CA PRO A 525 -11.08 -34.23 44.62
C PRO A 525 -11.38 -35.33 45.63
N LYS A 526 -12.15 -36.33 45.19
CA LYS A 526 -11.98 -37.71 45.62
C LYS A 526 -11.70 -38.56 44.41
#